data_AF-A0A1I6B3G3-F1
#
_entry.id   AF-A0A1I6B3G3-F1
#
_cell.length_a   1.000
_cell.length_b   1.000
_cell.length_c   1.000
_cell.angle_alpha   90.00
_cell.angle_beta   90.00
_cell.angle_gamma   90.00
#
_symmetry.space_group_name_H-M   'P 1'
#
loop_
_entity.id
_entity.type
_entity.pdbx_description
1 polymer ?
#
loop_
_entity_poly.entity_id
_entity_poly.type
_entity_poly.pdbx_seq_one_letter_code
_entity_poly.pdbx_strand_id
1 'polypeptide(L)'
;MTATEYTTAKWWTDEQYADFADAYGYDITRWSGFDVVRQLQEIKMTTWIMQNIDHSEDIKREFDVRMHTIRTGEVGDAWSPR
;
A
#
# COMPACT_ATOMS: atom_id res chain seq x y z
N MET A 1 -2.58 -6.63 -2.72
CA MET A 1 -1.67 -7.74 -2.34
C MET A 1 -1.35 -7.58 -0.88
N THR A 2 -1.60 -8.61 -0.07
CA THR A 2 -1.54 -8.56 1.40
C THR A 2 -0.25 -7.97 1.95
N ALA A 3 0.92 -8.35 1.40
CA ALA A 3 2.21 -7.82 1.85
C ALA A 3 2.42 -6.33 1.54
N THR A 4 1.93 -5.82 0.40
CA THR A 4 1.99 -4.38 0.09
C THR A 4 1.02 -3.61 0.99
N GLU A 5 -0.18 -4.16 1.22
CA GLU A 5 -1.20 -3.57 2.08
C GLU A 5 -0.73 -3.51 3.54
N TYR A 6 0.03 -4.51 3.98
CA TYR A 6 0.67 -4.52 5.30
C TYR A 6 1.81 -3.49 5.39
N THR A 7 2.74 -3.50 4.42
CA THR A 7 3.95 -2.67 4.50
C THR A 7 3.69 -1.19 4.30
N THR A 8 2.79 -0.83 3.37
CA THR A 8 2.56 0.56 2.95
C THR A 8 1.21 1.07 3.39
N ALA A 9 0.14 0.33 3.08
CA ALA A 9 -1.21 0.80 3.39
C ALA A 9 -1.57 0.68 4.88
N LYS A 10 -0.82 -0.14 5.64
CA LYS A 10 -1.00 -0.43 7.06
C LYS A 10 -2.40 -0.96 7.41
N TRP A 11 -2.98 -1.74 6.51
CA TRP A 11 -4.33 -2.32 6.70
C TRP A 11 -4.36 -3.56 7.59
N TRP A 12 -3.21 -4.18 7.80
CA TRP A 12 -3.06 -5.42 8.56
C TRP A 12 -2.18 -5.18 9.78
N THR A 13 -2.49 -5.85 10.89
CA THR A 13 -1.60 -5.87 12.05
C THR A 13 -0.40 -6.79 11.80
N ASP A 14 0.64 -6.65 12.62
CA ASP A 14 1.82 -7.52 12.55
C ASP A 14 1.46 -9.01 12.76
N GLU A 15 0.52 -9.29 13.67
CA GLU A 15 0.03 -10.65 13.95
C GLU A 15 -0.71 -11.23 12.74
N GLN A 16 -1.62 -10.47 12.12
CA GLN A 16 -2.35 -10.92 10.93
C GLN A 16 -1.41 -11.18 9.74
N TYR A 17 -0.38 -10.36 9.57
CA TYR A 17 0.59 -10.57 8.51
C TYR A 17 1.49 -11.78 8.79
N ALA A 18 1.89 -11.99 10.05
CA ALA A 18 2.67 -13.15 10.45
C ALA A 18 1.91 -14.46 10.17
N ASP A 19 0.65 -14.54 10.58
CA ASP A 19 -0.23 -15.69 10.31
C ASP A 19 -0.36 -15.96 8.79
N PHE A 20 -0.49 -14.89 8.00
CA PHE A 20 -0.54 -15.00 6.54
C PHE A 20 0.77 -15.53 5.96
N ALA A 21 1.92 -15.00 6.38
CA ALA A 21 3.23 -15.42 5.89
C ALA A 21 3.53 -16.88 6.27
N ASP A 22 3.15 -17.29 7.48
CA ASP A 22 3.28 -18.66 7.96
C ASP A 22 2.40 -19.63 7.17
N ALA A 23 1.13 -19.27 6.93
CA ALA A 23 0.22 -20.08 6.11
C ALA A 23 0.65 -20.16 4.63
N TYR A 24 1.21 -19.07 4.09
CA TYR A 24 1.76 -19.03 2.73
C TYR A 24 3.09 -19.80 2.62
N GLY A 25 3.79 -19.99 3.74
CA GLY A 25 5.07 -20.69 3.83
C GLY A 25 6.28 -19.84 3.43
N TYR A 26 6.09 -18.55 3.15
CA TYR A 26 7.17 -17.62 2.83
C TYR A 26 6.77 -16.16 3.07
N ASP A 27 7.59 -15.43 3.81
CA ASP A 27 7.45 -13.98 3.93
C ASP A 27 8.03 -13.29 2.68
N ILE A 28 7.14 -12.89 1.77
CA ILE A 28 7.54 -12.25 0.50
C ILE A 28 8.30 -10.94 0.70
N THR A 29 8.19 -10.28 1.86
CA THR A 29 8.95 -9.04 2.14
C THR A 29 10.46 -9.29 2.23
N ARG A 30 10.88 -10.55 2.44
CA ARG A 30 12.29 -10.96 2.48
C ARG A 30 12.92 -11.12 1.10
N TRP A 31 12.11 -11.17 0.04
CA TRP A 31 12.63 -11.28 -1.31
C TRP A 31 13.18 -9.93 -1.78
N SER A 32 14.40 -9.92 -2.34
CA SER A 32 15.07 -8.70 -2.82
C SER A 32 14.29 -7.94 -3.90
N GLY A 33 13.40 -8.62 -4.65
CA GLY A 33 12.52 -8.00 -5.65
C GLY A 33 11.22 -7.43 -5.09
N PHE A 34 10.93 -7.63 -3.81
CA PHE A 34 9.66 -7.22 -3.20
C PHE A 34 9.42 -5.72 -3.31
N ASP A 35 10.48 -4.91 -3.14
CA ASP A 35 10.34 -3.45 -3.17
C ASP A 35 9.83 -2.94 -4.53
N VAL A 36 10.27 -3.55 -5.63
CA VAL A 36 9.78 -3.24 -6.98
C VAL A 36 8.29 -3.56 -7.09
N VAL A 37 7.88 -4.73 -6.62
CA VAL A 37 6.48 -5.18 -6.64
C VAL A 37 5.60 -4.31 -5.75
N ARG A 38 6.12 -3.88 -4.59
CA ARG A 38 5.47 -2.95 -3.67
C ARG A 38 5.17 -1.61 -4.37
N GLN A 39 6.18 -0.97 -4.95
CA GLN A 39 6.03 0.29 -5.67
C GLN A 39 5.05 0.19 -6.85
N LEU A 40 5.07 -0.93 -7.59
CA LEU A 40 4.15 -1.17 -8.70
C LEU A 40 2.69 -1.25 -8.20
N GLN A 41 2.46 -1.92 -7.08
CA GLN A 41 1.15 -2.05 -6.46
C GLN A 41 0.66 -0.71 -5.88
N GLU A 42 1.53 0.11 -5.31
CA GLU A 42 1.22 1.47 -4.86
C GLU A 42 0.71 2.36 -5.98
N ILE A 43 1.43 2.37 -7.11
CA ILE A 43 1.02 3.09 -8.32
C ILE A 43 -0.33 2.56 -8.81
N LYS A 44 -0.52 1.24 -8.84
CA LYS A 44 -1.81 0.63 -9.24
C LYS A 44 -2.97 1.09 -8.34
N MET A 45 -2.80 1.07 -7.02
CA MET A 45 -3.84 1.50 -6.08
C MET A 45 -4.10 3.00 -6.14
N THR A 46 -3.07 3.80 -6.41
CA THR A 46 -3.18 5.27 -6.49
C THR A 46 -3.87 5.71 -7.78
N THR A 47 -3.51 5.11 -8.92
CA THR A 47 -4.15 5.39 -10.21
C THR A 47 -5.62 4.99 -10.23
N TRP A 48 -6.02 3.99 -9.44
CA TRP A 48 -7.43 3.64 -9.27
C TRP A 48 -8.24 4.75 -8.60
N ILE A 49 -7.77 5.29 -7.46
CA ILE A 49 -8.48 6.40 -6.79
C ILE A 49 -8.39 7.73 -7.57
N MET A 50 -7.32 7.92 -8.35
CA MET A 50 -7.09 9.13 -9.16
C MET A 50 -8.26 9.44 -10.09
N GLN A 51 -9.00 8.42 -10.54
CA GLN A 51 -10.15 8.58 -11.43
C GLN A 51 -11.30 9.36 -10.80
N ASN A 52 -11.31 9.53 -9.47
CA ASN A 52 -12.41 10.15 -8.73
C ASN A 52 -12.01 11.45 -8.00
N ILE A 53 -10.82 11.99 -8.26
CA ILE A 53 -10.29 13.17 -7.53
C ILE A 53 -11.15 14.41 -7.70
N ASP A 54 -11.78 14.60 -8.87
CA ASP A 54 -12.65 15.75 -9.15
C ASP A 54 -14.07 15.57 -8.58
N HIS A 55 -14.38 14.39 -8.06
CA HIS A 55 -15.70 14.03 -7.54
C HIS A 55 -15.73 13.92 -6.01
N SER A 56 -14.59 13.95 -5.33
CA SER A 56 -14.51 13.83 -3.88
C SER A 56 -13.22 14.45 -3.33
N GLU A 57 -13.36 15.48 -2.49
CA GLU A 57 -12.24 16.10 -1.76
C GLU A 57 -11.54 15.10 -0.83
N ASP A 58 -12.26 14.11 -0.31
CA ASP A 58 -11.67 13.05 0.51
C ASP A 58 -10.81 12.09 -0.30
N ILE A 59 -11.15 11.85 -1.58
CA ILE A 59 -10.33 11.07 -2.51
C ILE A 59 -9.12 11.88 -2.95
N LYS A 60 -9.28 13.18 -3.20
CA LYS A 60 -8.17 14.06 -3.53
C LYS A 60 -7.13 14.14 -2.41
N ARG A 61 -7.55 14.31 -1.15
CA ARG A 61 -6.64 14.29 0.01
C ARG A 61 -5.88 12.97 0.12
N GLU A 62 -6.58 11.85 -0.01
CA GLU A 62 -5.95 10.51 -0.02
C GLU A 62 -4.94 10.39 -1.18
N PHE A 63 -5.30 10.83 -2.38
CA PHE A 63 -4.42 10.82 -3.55
C PHE A 63 -3.12 11.60 -3.30
N ASP A 64 -3.20 12.78 -2.69
CA ASP A 64 -2.02 13.59 -2.37
C ASP A 64 -1.08 12.88 -1.37
N VAL A 65 -1.64 12.21 -0.35
CA VAL A 65 -0.85 11.39 0.60
C VAL A 65 -0.15 10.24 -0.11
N ARG A 66 -0.87 9.49 -0.97
CA ARG A 66 -0.27 8.37 -1.72
C ARG A 66 0.81 8.83 -2.69
N MET A 67 0.59 9.96 -3.37
CA MET A 67 1.59 10.55 -4.27
C MET A 67 2.83 11.04 -3.52
N HIS A 68 2.68 11.51 -2.28
CA HIS A 68 3.82 11.82 -1.43
C HIS A 68 4.64 10.55 -1.12
N THR A 69 4.00 9.50 -0.60
CA THR A 69 4.66 8.21 -0.32
C THR A 69 5.36 7.61 -1.53
N ILE A 70 4.75 7.64 -2.71
CA ILE A 70 5.38 7.13 -3.95
C ILE A 70 6.64 7.93 -4.33
N ARG A 71 6.64 9.24 -4.10
CA ARG A 71 7.75 10.12 -4.52
C ARG A 71 8.91 10.14 -3.53
N THR A 72 8.62 10.03 -2.24
CA THR A 72 9.64 10.12 -1.18
C THR A 72 10.06 8.75 -0.66
N GLY A 73 9.24 7.72 -0.86
CA GLY A 73 9.38 6.43 -0.19
C GLY A 73 8.98 6.46 1.28
N GLU A 74 8.55 7.62 1.81
CA GLU A 74 8.17 7.77 3.20
C GLU A 74 6.73 7.29 3.40
N VAL A 75 6.60 6.18 4.12
CA VAL A 75 5.31 5.64 4.54
C VAL A 75 4.88 6.40 5.80
N GLY A 76 4.01 7.39 5.61
CA GLY A 76 3.43 8.20 6.69
C GLY A 76 2.16 7.54 7.26
N ASP A 77 1.04 8.26 7.16
CA ASP A 77 -0.26 7.78 7.65
C ASP A 77 -0.77 6.57 6.86
N ALA A 78 -1.56 5.73 7.54
CA ALA A 78 -2.24 4.59 6.93
C ALA A 78 -3.15 5.05 5.78
N TRP A 79 -3.09 4.35 4.65
CA TRP A 79 -3.96 4.62 3.51
C TRP A 79 -5.38 4.17 3.84
N SER A 80 -6.39 4.82 3.29
CA SER A 80 -7.78 4.36 3.48
C SER A 80 -8.10 3.18 2.54
N PRO A 81 -8.64 2.05 3.05
CA PRO A 81 -9.21 1.00 2.21
C PRO A 81 -10.55 1.50 1.66
N ARG A 82 -10.50 2.11 0.47
CA ARG A 82 -11.69 2.50 -0.29
C ARG A 82 -11.91 1.54 -1.46
#